data_AF-X1AKL7-F1
#
_entry.id   AF-X1AKL7-F1
#
_cell.length_a   1.000
_cell.length_b   1.000
_cell.length_c   1.000
_cell.angle_alpha   90.00
_cell.angle_beta   90.00
_cell.angle_gamma   90.00
#
_symmetry.space_group_name_H-M   'P 1'
#
loop_
_entity.id
_entity.type
_entity.pdbx_description
1 polymer ?
#
loop_
_entity_poly.entity_id
_entity_poly.type
_entity_poly.pdbx_seq_one_letter_code
_entity_poly.pdbx_strand_id
1 'polypeptide(L)'
;MKAIIIAAGKGLESKDTPPKILPKLCGGSLLKRDFYLLRTVGIRDVIVLGESRIPEIEKEIRNGRKLGMRLDFVRKEEWSQALSSLSQGMEFDLFLLVDGDCVFEIGLLRILLDYKKVVLCCDSQS
;
A
#
# COMPACT_ATOMS: atom_id res chain seq x y z
N MET A 1 13.87 -2.02 3.84
CA MET A 1 12.59 -2.67 3.52
C MET A 1 11.71 -1.71 2.73
N LYS A 2 11.13 -2.20 1.63
CA LYS A 2 10.10 -1.51 0.85
C LYS A 2 8.71 -2.06 1.20
N ALA A 3 7.66 -1.30 0.95
CA ALA A 3 6.29 -1.82 1.00
C ALA A 3 5.59 -1.66 -0.35
N ILE A 4 4.62 -2.54 -0.59
CA ILE A 4 3.70 -2.47 -1.71
C ILE A 4 2.30 -2.39 -1.11
N ILE A 5 1.54 -1.37 -1.51
CA ILE A 5 0.12 -1.26 -1.18
C ILE A 5 -0.67 -1.63 -2.42
N ILE A 6 -1.53 -2.63 -2.30
CA ILE A 6 -2.53 -2.96 -3.31
C ILE A 6 -3.70 -2.00 -3.12
N ALA A 7 -3.79 -1.02 -3.99
CA ALA A 7 -4.90 -0.07 -4.10
C ALA A 7 -5.84 -0.44 -5.26
N ALA A 8 -6.02 -1.74 -5.45
CA ALA A 8 -6.80 -2.32 -6.52
C ALA A 8 -7.93 -3.19 -5.97
N GLY A 9 -8.90 -3.50 -6.82
CA GLY A 9 -10.02 -4.33 -6.44
C GLY A 9 -11.34 -3.65 -6.79
N LYS A 10 -12.14 -4.38 -7.57
CA LYS A 10 -13.55 -4.09 -7.79
C LYS A 10 -14.31 -4.35 -6.48
N GLY A 11 -14.31 -3.39 -5.56
CA GLY A 11 -15.33 -3.35 -4.52
C GLY A 11 -16.73 -3.19 -5.15
N LEU A 12 -17.71 -2.77 -4.35
CA LEU A 12 -18.95 -2.18 -4.85
C LEU A 12 -18.67 -0.82 -5.51
N GLU A 13 -17.75 -0.77 -6.46
CA GLU A 13 -17.36 0.39 -7.25
C GLU A 13 -18.55 0.77 -8.14
N SER A 14 -19.39 1.65 -7.64
CA SER A 14 -20.28 2.45 -8.45
C SER A 14 -19.59 3.78 -8.77
N LYS A 15 -20.15 4.58 -9.69
CA LYS A 15 -19.72 5.98 -9.90
C LYS A 15 -19.69 6.79 -8.59
N ASP A 16 -20.48 6.39 -7.60
CA ASP A 16 -20.68 7.08 -6.33
C ASP A 16 -19.82 6.51 -5.19
N THR A 17 -19.23 5.32 -5.36
CA THR A 17 -18.36 4.69 -4.34
C THR A 17 -16.89 4.96 -4.67
N PRO A 18 -16.10 5.56 -3.76
CA PRO A 18 -14.66 5.73 -3.96
C PRO A 18 -13.94 4.35 -4.02
N PRO A 19 -12.76 4.25 -4.66
CA PRO A 19 -11.91 3.05 -4.60
C PRO A 19 -11.75 2.63 -3.15
N LYS A 20 -11.70 1.33 -2.86
CA LYS A 20 -11.75 0.79 -1.48
C LYS A 20 -10.72 1.38 -0.51
N ILE A 21 -9.64 1.96 -1.02
CA ILE A 21 -8.56 2.60 -0.25
C ILE A 21 -8.80 4.08 0.10
N LEU A 22 -9.83 4.71 -0.47
CA LEU A 22 -10.16 6.12 -0.26
C LEU A 22 -11.31 6.43 0.73
N PRO A 23 -12.18 5.49 1.18
CA PRO A 23 -13.10 5.74 2.27
C PRO A 23 -12.42 6.39 3.47
N LYS A 24 -13.10 7.38 4.04
CA LYS A 24 -12.59 8.09 5.20
C LYS A 24 -12.99 7.34 6.46
N LEU A 25 -11.98 6.93 7.22
CA LEU A 25 -12.13 6.49 8.60
C LEU A 25 -11.61 7.62 9.49
N CYS A 26 -12.29 8.00 10.58
CA CYS A 26 -11.89 9.09 11.50
C CYS A 26 -11.17 10.31 10.85
N GLY A 27 -11.70 10.84 9.74
CA GLY A 27 -11.18 12.05 9.07
C GLY A 27 -10.03 11.86 8.06
N GLY A 28 -9.55 10.65 7.79
CA GLY A 28 -8.51 10.37 6.78
C GLY A 28 -8.84 9.13 5.93
N SER A 29 -8.36 9.08 4.68
CA SER A 29 -8.49 7.89 3.83
C SER A 29 -7.72 6.69 4.41
N LEU A 30 -8.06 5.47 3.97
CA LEU A 30 -7.30 4.27 4.34
C LEU A 30 -5.87 4.36 3.80
N LEU A 31 -5.69 4.78 2.54
CA LEU A 31 -4.35 4.98 1.97
C LEU A 31 -3.49 5.97 2.80
N LYS A 32 -4.10 7.05 3.30
CA LYS A 32 -3.40 7.99 4.18
C LYS A 32 -2.98 7.31 5.48
N ARG A 33 -3.82 6.45 6.06
CA ARG A 33 -3.46 5.67 7.26
C ARG A 33 -2.29 4.74 6.99
N ASP A 34 -2.30 4.04 5.87
CA ASP A 34 -1.19 3.14 5.52
C ASP A 34 0.13 3.90 5.47
N PHE A 35 0.14 5.10 4.88
CA PHE A 35 1.34 5.95 4.90
C PHE A 35 1.80 6.30 6.31
N TYR A 36 0.88 6.68 7.22
CA TYR A 36 1.26 6.96 8.61
C TYR A 36 1.75 5.71 9.33
N LEU A 37 1.07 4.57 9.14
CA LEU A 37 1.40 3.30 9.77
C LEU A 37 2.80 2.84 9.35
N LEU A 38 3.04 2.75 8.03
CA LEU A 38 4.32 2.37 7.44
C LEU A 38 5.44 3.31 7.88
N ARG A 39 5.20 4.62 7.85
CA ARG A 39 6.17 5.61 8.33
C ARG A 39 6.53 5.41 9.79
N THR A 40 5.54 5.10 10.64
CA THR A 40 5.73 4.94 12.09
C THR A 40 6.62 3.74 12.41
N VAL A 41 6.57 2.69 11.59
CA VAL A 41 7.45 1.52 11.71
C VAL A 41 8.74 1.63 10.88
N GLY A 42 9.03 2.80 10.31
CA GLY A 42 10.29 3.09 9.61
C GLY A 42 10.32 2.74 8.13
N ILE A 43 9.23 2.22 7.55
CA ILE A 43 9.12 1.99 6.10
C ILE A 43 8.80 3.32 5.41
N ARG A 44 9.68 3.76 4.51
CA ARG A 44 9.55 5.05 3.81
C ARG A 44 9.52 4.93 2.29
N ASP A 45 9.74 3.74 1.76
CA ASP A 45 9.83 3.47 0.33
C ASP A 45 8.66 2.56 -0.03
N VAL A 46 7.65 3.12 -0.72
CA VAL A 46 6.36 2.47 -0.92
C VAL A 46 5.92 2.60 -2.36
N ILE A 47 5.51 1.48 -2.93
CA ILE A 47 4.88 1.39 -4.25
C ILE A 47 3.38 1.19 -4.04
N VAL A 48 2.57 2.05 -4.63
CA VAL A 48 1.10 1.94 -4.62
C VAL A 48 0.64 1.42 -5.98
N LEU A 49 0.04 0.23 -6.00
CA LEU A 49 -0.51 -0.38 -7.21
C LEU A 49 -1.99 -0.02 -7.32
N GLY A 50 -2.40 0.72 -8.35
CA GLY A 50 -3.81 1.12 -8.52
C GLY A 50 -4.33 0.96 -9.95
N GLU A 51 -5.65 0.82 -10.07
CA GLU A 51 -6.35 0.65 -11.36
C GLU A 51 -7.43 1.70 -11.62
N SER A 52 -8.07 2.27 -10.59
CA SER A 52 -9.20 3.18 -10.69
C SER A 52 -8.95 4.51 -9.98
N ARG A 53 -9.66 5.58 -10.39
CA ARG A 53 -9.60 6.94 -9.81
C ARG A 53 -8.17 7.44 -9.50
N ILE A 54 -7.31 7.32 -10.52
CA ILE A 54 -5.90 7.71 -10.50
C ILE A 54 -5.69 9.14 -9.93
N PRO A 55 -6.46 10.18 -10.32
CA PRO A 55 -6.21 11.54 -9.82
C PRO A 55 -6.33 11.66 -8.30
N GLU A 56 -7.29 10.96 -7.68
CA GLU A 56 -7.51 10.97 -6.25
C GLU A 56 -6.41 10.22 -5.49
N ILE A 57 -5.96 9.08 -6.04
CA ILE A 57 -4.83 8.32 -5.49
C ILE A 57 -3.53 9.13 -5.59
N GLU A 58 -3.25 9.72 -6.75
CA GLU A 58 -2.09 10.58 -6.97
C GLU A 58 -2.09 11.80 -6.04
N LYS A 59 -3.27 12.35 -5.72
CA LYS A 59 -3.40 13.42 -4.72
C LYS A 59 -2.99 12.96 -3.33
N GLU A 60 -3.45 11.79 -2.88
CA GLU A 60 -3.04 11.23 -1.59
C GLU A 60 -1.54 10.90 -1.57
N ILE A 61 -0.99 10.35 -2.67
CA ILE A 61 0.45 10.10 -2.82
C ILE A 61 1.25 11.39 -2.72
N ARG A 62 0.85 12.46 -3.41
CA ARG A 62 1.49 13.77 -3.30
C ARG A 62 1.45 14.32 -1.88
N ASN A 63 0.35 14.09 -1.15
CA ASN A 63 0.25 14.47 0.26
C ASN A 63 1.14 13.58 1.15
N GLY A 64 1.21 12.28 0.90
CA GLY A 64 2.05 11.33 1.62
C GLY A 64 3.55 11.61 1.45
N ARG A 65 3.98 12.12 0.28
CA ARG A 65 5.37 12.57 0.06
C ARG A 65 5.79 13.68 1.05
N LYS A 66 4.85 14.52 1.50
CA LYS A 66 5.10 15.54 2.53
C LYS A 66 5.44 14.95 3.91
N LEU A 67 5.18 13.65 4.11
CA LEU A 67 5.57 12.93 5.33
C LEU A 67 7.05 12.46 5.31
N GLY A 68 7.80 12.78 4.25
CA GLY A 68 9.19 12.35 4.06
C GLY A 68 9.30 10.92 3.51
N MET A 69 8.27 10.46 2.79
CA MET A 69 8.23 9.14 2.15
C MET A 69 8.52 9.24 0.65
N ARG A 70 9.20 8.23 0.11
CA ARG A 70 9.29 7.95 -1.32
C ARG A 70 8.09 7.09 -1.71
N LEU A 71 7.17 7.68 -2.46
CA LEU A 71 5.91 7.06 -2.84
C LEU A 71 5.78 7.07 -4.36
N ASP A 72 5.72 5.88 -4.95
CA ASP A 72 5.53 5.67 -6.37
C ASP A 72 4.14 5.09 -6.65
N PHE A 73 3.56 5.47 -7.77
CA PHE A 73 2.27 4.96 -8.23
C PHE A 73 2.49 4.15 -9.50
N VAL A 74 1.98 2.91 -9.53
CA VAL A 74 2.07 2.04 -10.70
C VAL A 74 0.67 1.66 -11.14
N ARG A 75 0.39 1.91 -12.41
CA ARG A 75 -0.89 1.57 -13.05
C ARG A 75 -0.94 0.08 -13.39
N LYS A 76 -2.16 -0.44 -13.52
CA LYS A 76 -2.43 -1.86 -13.74
C LYS A 76 -1.62 -2.49 -14.87
N GLU A 77 -1.43 -1.76 -15.95
CA GLU A 77 -0.70 -2.21 -17.15
C GLU A 77 0.78 -2.50 -16.84
N GLU A 78 1.33 -1.84 -15.81
CA GLU A 78 2.75 -1.90 -15.44
C GLU A 78 3.01 -2.79 -14.21
N TRP A 79 1.97 -3.38 -13.59
CA TRP A 79 2.14 -4.15 -12.35
C TRP A 79 3.10 -5.33 -12.51
N SER A 80 3.00 -6.08 -13.61
CA SER A 80 3.89 -7.21 -13.87
C SER A 80 5.36 -6.77 -13.91
N GLN A 81 5.64 -5.62 -14.54
CA GLN A 81 6.98 -5.04 -14.60
C GLN A 81 7.44 -4.53 -13.23
N ALA A 82 6.56 -3.87 -12.47
CA ALA A 82 6.91 -3.40 -11.13
C ALA A 82 7.21 -4.57 -10.17
N LEU A 83 6.36 -5.60 -10.15
CA LEU A 83 6.54 -6.79 -9.32
C LEU A 83 7.78 -7.61 -9.71
N SER A 84 8.08 -7.71 -11.01
CA SER A 84 9.31 -8.38 -11.48
C SER A 84 10.57 -7.56 -11.21
N SER A 85 10.51 -6.23 -11.29
CA SER A 85 11.65 -5.38 -10.92
C SER A 85 11.98 -5.47 -9.43
N LEU A 86 10.95 -5.69 -8.60
CA LEU A 86 11.14 -6.00 -7.19
C LEU A 86 11.90 -7.32 -7.05
N SER A 87 11.45 -8.40 -7.69
CA SER A 87 12.10 -9.71 -7.56
C SER A 87 13.53 -9.78 -8.12
N GLN A 88 13.87 -8.99 -9.14
CA GLN A 88 15.21 -8.97 -9.72
C GLN A 88 16.25 -8.16 -8.92
N GLY A 89 15.83 -7.17 -8.14
CA GLY A 89 16.72 -6.41 -7.23
C GLY A 89 16.88 -7.05 -5.85
N MET A 90 16.32 -8.24 -5.64
CA MET A 90 15.91 -8.78 -4.35
C MET A 90 16.70 -9.99 -3.88
N GLU A 91 17.98 -10.11 -4.24
CA GLU A 91 18.79 -11.24 -3.74
C GLU A 91 18.74 -11.35 -2.20
N PHE A 92 18.48 -10.25 -1.45
CA PHE A 92 18.35 -10.29 0.03
C PHE A 92 17.38 -9.28 0.70
N ASP A 93 16.54 -8.52 -0.01
CA ASP A 93 15.69 -7.49 0.61
C ASP A 93 14.22 -7.93 0.80
N LEU A 94 13.80 -8.12 2.05
CA LEU A 94 12.39 -8.35 2.42
C LEU A 94 11.52 -7.13 2.02
N PHE A 95 10.31 -7.39 1.54
CA PHE A 95 9.26 -6.37 1.34
C PHE A 95 7.98 -6.74 2.07
N LEU A 96 7.18 -5.71 2.41
CA LEU A 96 5.86 -5.87 3.00
C LEU A 96 4.79 -5.66 1.92
N LEU A 97 3.89 -6.62 1.75
CA LEU A 97 2.69 -6.47 0.93
C LEU A 97 1.51 -6.13 1.83
N VAL A 98 0.78 -5.07 1.50
CA VAL A 98 -0.36 -4.55 2.26
C VAL A 98 -1.58 -4.48 1.34
N ASP A 99 -2.69 -5.06 1.77
CA ASP A 99 -3.98 -4.78 1.17
C ASP A 99 -4.49 -3.43 1.67
N GLY A 100 -4.68 -2.46 0.77
CA GLY A 100 -4.96 -1.06 1.14
C GLY A 100 -6.39 -0.82 1.65
N ASP A 101 -7.27 -1.82 1.56
CA ASP A 101 -8.62 -1.75 2.15
C ASP A 101 -8.68 -2.31 3.57
N CYS A 102 -7.58 -2.87 4.06
CA CYS A 102 -7.45 -3.42 5.41
C CYS A 102 -6.86 -2.40 6.38
N VAL A 103 -7.35 -2.39 7.62
CA VAL A 103 -6.80 -1.57 8.70
C VAL A 103 -5.99 -2.45 9.64
N PHE A 104 -4.69 -2.20 9.71
CA PHE A 104 -3.79 -2.95 10.56
C PHE A 104 -3.45 -2.20 11.85
N GLU A 105 -3.32 -2.94 12.94
CA GLU A 105 -2.80 -2.46 14.22
C GLU A 105 -1.26 -2.41 14.16
N ILE A 106 -0.63 -1.42 14.81
CA ILE A 106 0.81 -1.19 14.70
C ILE A 106 1.64 -2.31 15.35
N GLY A 107 1.17 -2.90 16.44
CA GLY A 107 1.77 -4.06 17.09
C GLY A 107 1.87 -5.26 16.15
N LEU A 108 0.81 -5.53 15.36
CA LEU A 108 0.87 -6.57 14.33
C LEU A 108 1.98 -6.29 13.31
N LEU A 109 2.07 -5.07 12.78
CA LEU A 109 3.14 -4.71 11.84
C LEU A 109 4.53 -4.88 12.47
N ARG A 110 4.72 -4.47 13.73
CA ARG A 110 6.00 -4.66 14.44
C ARG A 110 6.39 -6.13 14.54
N ILE A 111 5.44 -7.00 14.88
CA ILE A 111 5.65 -8.45 14.92
C ILE A 111 6.08 -8.95 13.54
N LEU A 112 5.36 -8.56 12.47
CA LEU A 112 5.68 -8.98 11.10
C LEU A 112 7.08 -8.54 10.66
N LEU A 113 7.53 -7.35 11.08
CA LEU A 113 8.84 -6.80 10.73
C LEU A 113 10.02 -7.47 11.44
N ASP A 114 9.77 -8.12 12.58
CA ASP A 114 10.79 -8.91 13.27
C ASP A 114 11.06 -10.27 12.58
N TYR A 115 10.15 -10.72 11.69
CA TYR A 115 10.37 -11.92 10.90
C TYR A 115 11.39 -11.67 9.78
N LYS A 116 12.47 -12.45 9.79
CA LYS A 116 13.54 -12.40 8.77
C LYS A 116 13.25 -13.24 7.53
N LYS A 117 12.06 -13.82 7.43
CA LYS A 117 11.57 -14.61 6.30
C LYS A 117 10.42 -13.87 5.63
N VAL A 118 10.06 -14.28 4.42
CA VAL A 118 8.88 -13.74 3.74
C VAL A 118 7.64 -14.05 4.59
N VAL A 119 6.88 -13.02 4.97
CA VAL A 119 5.60 -13.16 5.67
C VAL A 119 4.51 -12.50 4.83
N LEU A 120 3.50 -13.28 4.48
CA LEU A 120 2.32 -12.82 3.75
C LEU A 120 1.20 -12.57 4.76
N CYS A 121 0.77 -11.32 4.90
CA CYS A 121 -0.41 -10.96 5.68
C CYS A 121 -1.54 -10.64 4.70
N CYS A 122 -2.48 -11.56 4.54
CA CYS A 122 -3.65 -11.39 3.69
C CYS A 122 -4.92 -11.53 4.52
N ASP A 123 -5.90 -10.66 4.28
CA ASP A 123 -7.28 -10.92 4.65
C ASP A 123 -7.88 -11.84 3.57
N SER A 124 -8.35 -13.02 3.95
CA SER A 124 -9.01 -13.92 3.00
C SER A 124 -10.45 -13.47 2.82
N GLN A 125 -10.69 -12.48 1.96
CA GLN A 125 -12.06 -12.20 1.52
C GLN A 125 -12.39 -13.12 0.35
N SER A 126 -13.06 -14.23 0.70
CA SER A 126 -13.71 -15.19 -0.20
C SER A 126 -14.85 -14.55 -1.01
#